data_AF-A0AA96LEF3-F1
#
_entry.id   AF-A0AA96LEF3-F1
#
_cell.length_a   1.000
_cell.length_b   1.000
_cell.length_c   1.000
_cell.angle_alpha   90.00
_cell.angle_beta   90.00
_cell.angle_gamma   90.00
#
_symmetry.space_group_name_H-M   'P 1'
#
loop_
_entity.id
_entity.type
_entity.pdbx_description
1 polymer ?
#
loop_
_entity_poly.entity_id
_entity_poly.type
_entity_poly.pdbx_seq_one_letter_code
_entity_poly.pdbx_strand_id
1 'polypeptide(L)'
;MEKSEKGRDRSRSMLKQAKPREDGLVEFRLAPGEGCLSCRVEYCTPDAGWKPAVLIPSLDPEEVLNGAGELWEEAYEAGIVRFAPESGRGEGPLFYWNLYGVMEFEGHTIPLRLTFLTEQGRFEERHNLKLTGSRAVYLDDWEDYAEGSGWDVRSSRFGTSVGMKRGERLPPLSIAIPVQGEYDVYFGMETGSARFLVKINGGPRARFMTNGSRYLSHHNGKKGLEIFFGRLQLNEGSLELSLMQEHVTKGAELGRISYLKLVPASSGGSPAPGSSSAAYGKLAGQELCLFYEPYSYSLHGFHDAETMNEIMLQEFIRLRPQEISIQTVRIGMKSLHHSRFLERLDLPAEADDRTVNDDPARLAAGCDILKETVRALEGTGIRLTANVGMNRPYLWIPPLAERFTREHVGLIRDGDFDYTRPEVQDYAKAVLGELVREYAIDGLLLDYMRSPKNQTTDSLVSILRAAKAMLKEKEAITGSRMDLKVRIPAVHPVYFEAMEQGVAEGVVDVIVPSNFMTSDPLPRTEHYVHLCRSTGTRVFGCIDGWKWLAGIDPKAGALTMAHTPRELKAAYETYRKQHVQGVYLYQADLIGANPYLYDLFT
;
A
#
# COMPACT_ATOMS: atom_id res chain seq x y z
N MET A 1 43.24 50.64 21.82
CA MET A 1 42.53 50.76 20.54
C MET A 1 41.37 49.79 20.55
N GLU A 2 40.27 50.25 21.14
CA GLU A 2 38.94 49.68 20.95
C GLU A 2 38.58 49.78 19.46
N LYS A 3 38.33 48.64 18.82
CA LYS A 3 37.47 48.62 17.64
C LYS A 3 36.10 48.22 18.12
N SER A 4 35.22 49.20 18.20
CA SER A 4 33.79 49.04 18.35
C SER A 4 33.27 48.10 17.25
N GLU A 5 32.77 46.94 17.62
CA GLU A 5 31.80 46.20 16.80
C GLU A 5 30.51 47.03 16.78
N LYS A 6 30.45 47.94 15.81
CA LYS A 6 29.21 48.62 15.42
C LYS A 6 28.23 47.55 14.96
N GLY A 7 27.05 47.60 15.56
CA GLY A 7 25.96 46.65 15.34
C GLY A 7 25.66 46.46 13.86
N ARG A 8 25.68 45.19 13.46
CA ARG A 8 24.77 44.73 12.40
C ARG A 8 23.37 44.73 12.99
N ASP A 9 22.51 45.43 12.28
CA ASP A 9 21.06 45.54 12.48
C ASP A 9 20.43 44.20 12.88
N ARG A 10 20.10 44.04 14.17
CA ARG A 10 19.44 42.87 14.78
C ARG A 10 17.90 42.97 14.64
N SER A 11 17.37 43.51 13.55
CA SER A 11 15.92 43.78 13.43
C SER A 11 15.15 42.84 12.51
N ARG A 12 15.79 41.82 11.91
CA ARG A 12 15.06 40.87 11.07
C ARG A 12 14.63 39.65 11.88
N SER A 13 13.31 39.52 12.05
CA SER A 13 12.66 38.34 12.61
C SER A 13 12.91 37.12 11.71
N MET A 14 13.42 36.03 12.27
CA MET A 14 13.56 34.72 11.62
C MET A 14 12.20 34.10 11.38
N LEU A 15 11.25 34.27 12.32
CA LEU A 15 9.89 33.85 12.11
C LEU A 15 9.20 34.84 11.16
N LYS A 16 8.83 34.36 9.98
CA LYS A 16 8.05 35.12 9.00
C LYS A 16 6.56 35.04 9.31
N GLN A 17 6.10 33.86 9.75
CA GLN A 17 4.69 33.60 10.01
C GLN A 17 4.52 32.48 11.02
N ALA A 18 3.62 32.67 11.99
CA ALA A 18 2.97 31.62 12.75
C ALA A 18 1.46 31.76 12.53
N LYS A 19 0.83 30.79 11.87
CA LYS A 19 -0.57 30.87 11.46
C LYS A 19 -1.34 29.62 11.92
N PRO A 20 -2.33 29.75 12.81
CA PRO A 20 -3.25 28.66 13.11
C PRO A 20 -4.06 28.29 11.86
N ARG A 21 -4.35 27.01 11.71
CA ARG A 21 -5.07 26.40 10.58
C ARG A 21 -6.34 25.74 11.08
N GLU A 22 -7.30 25.57 10.17
CA GLU A 22 -8.60 24.95 10.49
C GLU A 22 -8.50 23.44 10.78
N ASP A 23 -7.36 22.81 10.45
CA ASP A 23 -7.07 21.38 10.64
C ASP A 23 -6.42 21.05 12.00
N GLY A 24 -6.40 22.00 12.93
CA GLY A 24 -5.83 21.83 14.26
C GLY A 24 -4.30 21.94 14.31
N LEU A 25 -3.68 22.56 13.30
CA LEU A 25 -2.24 22.81 13.26
C LEU A 25 -1.91 24.30 13.34
N VAL A 26 -0.71 24.64 13.80
CA VAL A 26 -0.10 25.96 13.58
C VAL A 26 1.03 25.80 12.57
N GLU A 27 0.95 26.54 11.47
CA GLU A 27 2.00 26.61 10.46
C GLU A 27 3.06 27.64 10.87
N PHE A 28 4.31 27.21 10.98
CA PHE A 28 5.47 28.07 11.17
C PHE A 28 6.28 28.16 9.88
N ARG A 29 6.44 29.38 9.37
CA ARG A 29 7.27 29.69 8.21
C ARG A 29 8.42 30.58 8.62
N LEU A 30 9.63 30.15 8.31
CA LEU A 30 10.85 30.92 8.57
C LEU A 30 11.22 31.81 7.38
N ALA A 31 11.99 32.86 7.63
CA ALA A 31 12.56 33.68 6.56
C ALA A 31 13.61 32.89 5.76
N PRO A 32 13.66 33.03 4.42
CA PRO A 32 14.66 32.36 3.60
C PRO A 32 16.07 32.94 3.84
N GLY A 33 17.09 32.08 3.78
CA GLY A 33 18.49 32.50 3.58
C GLY A 33 19.32 32.83 4.84
N GLU A 34 18.86 32.51 6.05
CA GLU A 34 19.58 32.89 7.28
C GLU A 34 20.48 31.79 7.89
N GLY A 35 20.75 30.70 7.18
CA GLY A 35 21.62 29.62 7.69
C GLY A 35 21.09 29.00 8.99
N CYS A 36 19.77 28.96 9.16
CA CYS A 36 19.13 28.34 10.31
C CYS A 36 19.31 26.82 10.24
N LEU A 37 19.94 26.26 11.27
CA LEU A 37 20.23 24.84 11.42
C LEU A 37 19.09 24.11 12.13
N SER A 38 18.50 24.75 13.14
CA SER A 38 17.34 24.22 13.86
C SER A 38 16.54 25.33 14.56
N CYS A 39 15.28 25.01 14.88
CA CYS A 39 14.40 25.85 15.67
C CYS A 39 13.76 25.01 16.78
N ARG A 40 13.84 25.50 18.03
CA ARG A 40 13.07 24.99 19.15
C ARG A 40 11.88 25.91 19.39
N VAL A 41 10.67 25.35 19.46
CA VAL A 41 9.45 26.07 19.82
C VAL A 41 8.96 25.63 21.18
N GLU A 42 8.73 26.61 22.05
CA GLU A 42 8.13 26.42 23.36
C GLU A 42 6.93 27.35 23.50
N TYR A 43 5.94 26.92 24.27
CA TYR A 43 4.75 27.70 24.58
C TYR A 43 4.56 27.78 26.10
N CYS A 44 3.85 28.80 26.56
CA CYS A 44 3.55 29.00 27.97
C CYS A 44 2.04 29.07 28.18
N THR A 45 1.53 28.35 29.16
CA THR A 45 0.10 28.38 29.54
C THR A 45 -0.06 29.04 30.90
N PRO A 46 -1.24 29.57 31.27
CA PRO A 46 -1.43 30.21 32.58
C PRO A 46 -1.04 29.31 33.76
N ASP A 47 -1.34 28.01 33.66
CA ASP A 47 -1.19 27.05 34.76
C ASP A 47 0.11 26.23 34.69
N ALA A 48 0.88 26.37 33.61
CA ALA A 48 2.12 25.66 33.44
C ALA A 48 3.15 26.50 32.69
N GLY A 49 4.38 26.57 33.23
CA GLY A 49 5.48 27.32 32.62
C GLY A 49 5.85 26.85 31.21
N TRP A 50 6.99 27.32 30.70
CA TRP A 50 7.43 27.00 29.33
C TRP A 50 7.54 25.49 29.09
N LYS A 51 6.79 25.00 28.09
CA LYS A 51 6.77 23.61 27.63
C LYS A 51 7.17 23.52 26.16
N PRO A 52 7.84 22.44 25.72
CA PRO A 52 8.10 22.22 24.30
C PRO A 52 6.78 22.02 23.53
N ALA A 53 6.66 22.67 22.38
CA ALA A 53 5.57 22.44 21.43
C ALA A 53 5.73 21.06 20.74
N VAL A 54 4.61 20.46 20.32
CA VAL A 54 4.61 19.18 19.60
C VAL A 54 4.78 19.45 18.12
N LEU A 55 6.00 19.39 17.64
CA LEU A 55 6.28 19.78 16.27
C LEU A 55 6.17 18.60 15.30
N ILE A 56 5.56 18.85 14.15
CA ILE A 56 5.54 17.98 12.98
C ILE A 56 6.47 18.62 11.95
N PRO A 57 7.62 18.00 11.63
CA PRO A 57 8.60 18.58 10.71
C PRO A 57 8.07 18.82 9.30
N SER A 58 7.19 17.93 8.81
CA SER A 58 6.63 17.99 7.47
C SER A 58 5.30 17.25 7.40
N LEU A 59 4.39 17.73 6.53
CA LEU A 59 3.17 17.04 6.14
C LEU A 59 3.33 16.27 4.82
N ASP A 60 4.51 16.28 4.20
CA ASP A 60 4.80 15.49 2.99
C ASP A 60 4.66 13.99 3.34
N PRO A 61 3.79 13.23 2.65
CA PRO A 61 3.66 11.79 2.81
C PRO A 61 4.98 11.03 2.80
N GLU A 62 5.96 11.50 2.02
CA GLU A 62 7.30 10.93 1.94
C GLU A 62 8.04 11.04 3.29
N GLU A 63 7.98 12.21 3.92
CA GLU A 63 8.66 12.45 5.20
C GLU A 63 7.90 11.80 6.37
N VAL A 64 6.56 11.80 6.31
CA VAL A 64 5.72 11.13 7.32
C VAL A 64 6.04 9.63 7.34
N LEU A 65 6.05 8.99 6.17
CA LEU A 65 6.32 7.56 6.07
C LEU A 65 7.81 7.23 6.22
N ASN A 66 8.67 7.86 5.43
CA ASN A 66 10.05 7.40 5.23
C ASN A 66 11.12 8.33 5.83
N GLY A 67 10.71 9.48 6.40
CA GLY A 67 11.63 10.41 7.06
C GLY A 67 12.31 9.79 8.29
N ALA A 68 13.42 10.39 8.74
CA ALA A 68 14.21 9.88 9.86
C ALA A 68 13.43 9.90 11.19
N GLY A 69 13.34 8.74 11.86
CA GLY A 69 12.61 8.59 13.13
C GLY A 69 13.14 9.46 14.26
N GLU A 70 14.47 9.52 14.43
CA GLU A 70 15.12 10.30 15.49
C GLU A 70 14.84 11.80 15.36
N LEU A 71 14.87 12.33 14.13
CA LEU A 71 14.58 13.75 13.87
C LEU A 71 13.10 14.07 14.11
N TRP A 72 12.22 13.13 13.80
CA TRP A 72 10.79 13.25 14.08
C TRP A 72 10.52 13.25 15.59
N GLU A 73 11.14 12.33 16.33
CA GLU A 73 10.99 12.23 17.77
C GLU A 73 11.56 13.46 18.50
N GLU A 74 12.66 14.05 18.01
CA GLU A 74 13.19 15.30 18.57
C GLU A 74 12.18 16.46 18.40
N ALA A 75 11.49 16.52 17.27
CA ALA A 75 10.43 17.50 17.02
C ALA A 75 9.21 17.26 17.91
N TYR A 76 8.81 16.01 18.09
CA TYR A 76 7.68 15.64 18.93
C TYR A 76 7.98 15.87 20.43
N GLU A 77 9.09 15.34 20.95
CA GLU A 77 9.43 15.35 22.38
C GLU A 77 10.04 16.66 22.85
N ALA A 78 11.02 17.19 22.12
CA ALA A 78 11.78 18.37 22.54
C ALA A 78 11.29 19.68 21.89
N GLY A 79 10.35 19.59 20.93
CA GLY A 79 9.89 20.74 20.17
C GLY A 79 11.00 21.33 19.29
N ILE A 80 11.92 20.51 18.78
CA ILE A 80 13.07 20.94 17.97
C ILE A 80 12.94 20.38 16.55
N VAL A 81 12.91 21.25 15.55
CA VAL A 81 12.98 20.87 14.13
C VAL A 81 14.37 21.22 13.59
N ARG A 82 15.01 20.28 12.89
CA ARG A 82 16.26 20.50 12.16
C ARG A 82 15.97 20.76 10.68
N PHE A 83 16.77 21.63 10.08
CA PHE A 83 16.60 22.01 8.68
C PHE A 83 17.78 21.49 7.85
N ALA A 84 17.47 20.91 6.69
CA ALA A 84 18.49 20.56 5.72
C ALA A 84 19.03 21.84 5.04
N PRO A 85 20.31 21.90 4.64
CA PRO A 85 20.87 23.08 3.95
C PRO A 85 20.10 23.50 2.69
N GLU A 86 19.39 22.55 2.07
CA GLU A 86 18.60 22.77 0.85
C GLU A 86 17.14 23.17 1.13
N SER A 87 16.65 22.93 2.36
CA SER A 87 15.28 23.28 2.76
C SER A 87 15.16 24.80 2.92
N GLY A 88 14.54 25.47 1.94
CA GLY A 88 14.30 26.92 2.00
C GLY A 88 14.88 27.77 0.87
N ARG A 89 15.30 27.20 -0.27
CA ARG A 89 15.57 27.98 -1.49
C ARG A 89 14.26 28.60 -2.01
N GLY A 90 13.99 29.84 -1.63
CA GLY A 90 12.85 30.63 -2.11
C GLY A 90 11.90 31.06 -0.98
N GLU A 91 11.19 30.11 -0.37
CA GLU A 91 10.10 30.43 0.56
C GLU A 91 10.43 30.28 2.06
N GLY A 92 11.63 29.79 2.39
CA GLY A 92 12.08 29.48 3.74
C GLY A 92 11.52 28.15 4.30
N PRO A 93 12.13 27.59 5.36
CA PRO A 93 11.63 26.37 6.00
C PRO A 93 10.20 26.48 6.52
N LEU A 94 9.47 25.35 6.48
CA LEU A 94 8.08 25.20 6.90
C LEU A 94 7.96 24.00 7.83
N PHE A 95 7.28 24.15 8.96
CA PHE A 95 6.97 23.07 9.90
C PHE A 95 5.70 23.42 10.68
N TYR A 96 5.19 22.46 11.45
CA TYR A 96 3.86 22.58 12.07
C TYR A 96 3.89 22.26 13.55
N TRP A 97 2.96 22.82 14.32
CA TRP A 97 2.67 22.41 15.70
C TRP A 97 1.28 21.78 15.75
N ASN A 98 1.19 20.56 16.28
CA ASN A 98 -0.08 19.89 16.54
C ASN A 98 -0.74 20.43 17.82
N LEU A 99 -1.96 20.95 17.70
CA LEU A 99 -2.68 21.58 18.80
C LEU A 99 -3.48 20.60 19.68
N TYR A 100 -3.58 19.32 19.33
CA TYR A 100 -4.41 18.33 20.04
C TYR A 100 -4.32 18.41 21.58
N GLY A 101 -3.11 18.54 22.14
CA GLY A 101 -2.89 18.64 23.59
C GLY A 101 -3.04 20.02 24.22
N VAL A 102 -3.47 21.03 23.46
CA VAL A 102 -3.62 22.43 23.88
C VAL A 102 -4.91 23.05 23.34
N MET A 103 -5.84 22.23 22.85
CA MET A 103 -7.13 22.65 22.29
C MET A 103 -7.99 23.41 23.32
N GLU A 104 -7.83 23.12 24.60
CA GLU A 104 -8.50 23.83 25.70
C GLU A 104 -8.17 25.34 25.75
N PHE A 105 -7.07 25.75 25.11
CA PHE A 105 -6.65 27.14 25.00
C PHE A 105 -7.10 27.82 23.69
N GLU A 106 -8.00 27.21 22.92
CA GLU A 106 -8.60 27.87 21.75
C GLU A 106 -9.27 29.20 22.14
N GLY A 107 -9.07 30.23 21.31
CA GLY A 107 -9.53 31.59 21.60
C GLY A 107 -8.60 32.40 22.52
N HIS A 108 -7.65 31.75 23.19
CA HIS A 108 -6.63 32.42 23.99
C HIS A 108 -5.41 32.85 23.18
N THR A 109 -4.68 33.82 23.72
CA THR A 109 -3.37 34.22 23.22
C THR A 109 -2.29 33.51 24.03
N ILE A 110 -1.50 32.66 23.37
CA ILE A 110 -0.44 31.88 23.98
C ILE A 110 0.92 32.52 23.70
N PRO A 111 1.72 32.83 24.73
CA PRO A 111 3.12 33.22 24.55
C PRO A 111 3.94 32.07 23.98
N LEU A 112 4.69 32.38 22.93
CA LEU A 112 5.64 31.50 22.27
C LEU A 112 7.07 31.99 22.49
N ARG A 113 7.99 31.04 22.63
CA ARG A 113 9.43 31.27 22.64
C ARG A 113 10.05 30.39 21.56
N LEU A 114 10.69 31.02 20.59
CA LEU A 114 11.39 30.35 19.52
C LEU A 114 12.89 30.54 19.72
N THR A 115 13.63 29.45 19.89
CA THR A 115 15.09 29.47 19.98
C THR A 115 15.68 28.91 18.69
N PHE A 116 16.41 29.74 17.97
CA PHE A 116 17.05 29.38 16.71
C PHE A 116 18.53 29.07 16.94
N LEU A 117 19.01 28.01 16.31
CA LEU A 117 20.43 27.74 16.14
C LEU A 117 20.80 28.04 14.70
N THR A 118 21.81 28.89 14.50
CA THR A 118 22.34 29.27 13.19
C THR A 118 23.85 29.05 13.16
N GLU A 119 24.44 29.14 11.97
CA GLU A 119 25.90 29.16 11.82
C GLU A 119 26.59 30.28 12.63
N GLN A 120 25.87 31.38 12.91
CA GLN A 120 26.37 32.54 13.64
C GLN A 120 26.15 32.44 15.16
N GLY A 121 25.48 31.39 15.63
CA GLY A 121 25.18 31.15 17.03
C GLY A 121 23.69 31.01 17.34
N ARG A 122 23.35 31.18 18.62
CA ARG A 122 21.99 31.01 19.15
C ARG A 122 21.27 32.35 19.25
N PHE A 123 20.00 32.37 18.82
CA PHE A 123 19.11 33.53 18.90
C PHE A 123 17.75 33.12 19.49
N GLU A 124 17.07 34.03 20.19
CA GLU A 124 15.74 33.79 20.80
C GLU A 124 14.77 34.90 20.37
N GLU A 125 13.57 34.49 19.97
CA GLU A 125 12.43 35.37 19.72
C GLU A 125 11.26 35.01 20.63
N ARG A 126 10.43 36.01 20.95
CA ARG A 126 9.18 35.82 21.67
C ARG A 126 8.04 36.40 20.88
N HIS A 127 6.98 35.61 20.78
CA HIS A 127 5.78 35.94 20.02
C HIS A 127 4.54 35.65 20.85
N ASN A 128 3.43 36.27 20.50
CA ASN A 128 2.13 35.95 21.09
C ASN A 128 1.25 35.43 19.96
N LEU A 129 0.79 34.18 20.09
CA LEU A 129 -0.04 33.54 19.09
C LEU A 129 -1.47 33.45 19.60
N LYS A 130 -2.40 34.12 18.92
CA LYS A 130 -3.82 33.89 19.16
C LYS A 130 -4.22 32.58 18.50
N LEU A 131 -4.60 31.58 19.31
CA LEU A 131 -5.20 30.37 18.78
C LEU A 131 -6.63 30.69 18.32
N THR A 132 -6.95 30.37 17.08
CA THR A 132 -8.29 30.51 16.50
C THR A 132 -8.92 29.13 16.37
N GLY A 133 -10.23 29.03 16.58
CA GLY A 133 -10.95 27.75 16.62
C GLY A 133 -10.65 26.88 15.41
N SER A 134 -10.08 25.71 15.66
CA SER A 134 -10.00 24.61 14.72
C SER A 134 -11.40 24.18 14.34
N ARG A 135 -11.56 23.69 13.12
CA ARG A 135 -12.79 22.99 12.71
C ARG A 135 -12.64 21.48 12.83
N ALA A 136 -11.46 21.01 13.25
CA ALA A 136 -11.20 19.61 13.48
C ALA A 136 -11.99 19.11 14.68
N VAL A 137 -12.63 17.96 14.52
CA VAL A 137 -13.26 17.21 15.60
C VAL A 137 -12.32 16.07 15.97
N TYR A 138 -12.00 15.97 17.26
CA TYR A 138 -11.20 14.88 17.81
C TYR A 138 -12.11 13.88 18.52
N LEU A 139 -11.91 12.59 18.24
CA LEU A 139 -12.56 11.49 18.93
C LEU A 139 -11.49 10.74 19.70
N ASP A 140 -11.49 10.94 21.02
CA ASP A 140 -10.42 10.54 21.93
C ASP A 140 -10.91 10.08 23.31
N ASP A 141 -12.23 10.00 23.52
CA ASP A 141 -12.83 9.46 24.75
C ASP A 141 -12.71 7.94 24.81
N TRP A 142 -11.46 7.47 24.90
CA TRP A 142 -11.15 6.05 24.88
C TRP A 142 -11.69 5.32 26.10
N GLU A 143 -11.87 6.00 27.23
CA GLU A 143 -12.44 5.39 28.43
C GLU A 143 -13.89 4.99 28.20
N ASP A 144 -14.69 5.87 27.57
CA ASP A 144 -16.07 5.57 27.18
C ASP A 144 -16.12 4.53 26.05
N TYR A 145 -15.38 4.76 24.94
CA TYR A 145 -15.44 3.86 23.79
C TYR A 145 -14.99 2.43 24.13
N ALA A 146 -14.01 2.27 25.01
CA ALA A 146 -13.46 0.98 25.40
C ALA A 146 -14.13 0.35 26.62
N GLU A 147 -15.15 0.97 27.22
CA GLU A 147 -15.78 0.45 28.43
C GLU A 147 -16.28 -0.99 28.22
N GLY A 148 -15.84 -1.91 29.09
CA GLY A 148 -16.21 -3.33 29.02
C GLY A 148 -15.69 -4.11 27.80
N SER A 149 -14.94 -3.47 26.90
CA SER A 149 -14.45 -4.08 25.65
C SER A 149 -13.14 -4.88 25.83
N GLY A 150 -12.41 -4.64 26.93
CA GLY A 150 -11.10 -5.24 27.20
C GLY A 150 -9.92 -4.55 26.50
N TRP A 151 -10.16 -3.52 25.68
CA TRP A 151 -9.09 -2.72 25.09
C TRP A 151 -8.27 -1.99 26.17
N ASP A 152 -6.96 -1.86 25.95
CA ASP A 152 -6.00 -1.32 26.92
C ASP A 152 -5.89 0.21 26.77
N VAL A 153 -6.67 0.92 27.60
CA VAL A 153 -6.63 2.38 27.71
C VAL A 153 -5.57 2.80 28.73
N ARG A 154 -4.71 3.75 28.36
CA ARG A 154 -3.66 4.29 29.24
C ARG A 154 -3.52 5.78 29.08
N SER A 155 -2.99 6.44 30.11
CA SER A 155 -2.56 7.83 30.01
C SER A 155 -1.46 7.98 28.94
N SER A 156 -1.64 8.96 28.06
CA SER A 156 -0.69 9.40 27.06
C SER A 156 -0.25 10.83 27.39
N ARG A 157 0.63 11.42 26.57
CA ARG A 157 1.13 12.79 26.79
C ARG A 157 0.02 13.86 26.82
N PHE A 158 -1.10 13.63 26.12
CA PHE A 158 -2.16 14.61 25.92
C PHE A 158 -3.56 14.12 26.28
N GLY A 159 -3.66 13.07 27.10
CA GLY A 159 -4.94 12.48 27.47
C GLY A 159 -4.78 10.98 27.66
N THR A 160 -5.60 10.21 26.95
CA THR A 160 -5.50 8.75 26.91
C THR A 160 -5.09 8.26 25.53
N SER A 161 -4.72 7.00 25.43
CA SER A 161 -4.56 6.28 24.16
C SER A 161 -5.11 4.87 24.33
N VAL A 162 -5.63 4.31 23.24
CA VAL A 162 -6.15 2.94 23.20
C VAL A 162 -5.21 2.03 22.43
N GLY A 163 -5.07 0.79 22.91
CA GLY A 163 -4.32 -0.25 22.24
C GLY A 163 -4.77 -1.64 22.71
N MET A 164 -3.94 -2.64 22.43
CA MET A 164 -4.19 -4.01 22.88
C MET A 164 -2.98 -4.58 23.59
N LYS A 165 -3.19 -5.55 24.49
CA LYS A 165 -2.07 -6.37 24.97
C LYS A 165 -1.78 -7.47 23.96
N ARG A 166 -0.53 -7.92 23.93
CA ARG A 166 -0.03 -8.88 22.95
C ARG A 166 -0.83 -10.19 22.99
N GLY A 167 -1.35 -10.61 21.83
CA GLY A 167 -2.06 -11.88 21.67
C GLY A 167 -3.51 -11.90 22.19
N GLU A 168 -4.05 -10.76 22.66
CA GLU A 168 -5.45 -10.70 23.08
C GLU A 168 -6.39 -10.71 21.88
N ARG A 169 -7.53 -11.41 22.03
CA ARG A 169 -8.65 -11.32 21.11
C ARG A 169 -9.67 -10.35 21.69
N LEU A 170 -9.83 -9.21 21.04
CA LEU A 170 -10.75 -8.15 21.46
C LEU A 170 -11.92 -8.02 20.47
N PRO A 171 -13.12 -7.64 20.94
CA PRO A 171 -14.21 -7.26 20.06
C PRO A 171 -13.87 -5.97 19.29
N PRO A 172 -14.55 -5.69 18.16
CA PRO A 172 -14.44 -4.41 17.50
C PRO A 172 -14.78 -3.24 18.43
N LEU A 173 -14.02 -2.15 18.32
CA LEU A 173 -14.25 -0.90 19.03
C LEU A 173 -15.14 0.01 18.18
N SER A 174 -16.32 0.39 18.67
CA SER A 174 -17.25 1.27 17.95
C SER A 174 -17.16 2.69 18.47
N ILE A 175 -16.82 3.62 17.59
CA ILE A 175 -16.61 5.04 17.89
C ILE A 175 -17.73 5.83 17.22
N ALA A 176 -18.49 6.59 17.99
CA ALA A 176 -19.56 7.42 17.45
C ALA A 176 -19.00 8.57 16.59
N ILE A 177 -19.61 8.81 15.42
CA ILE A 177 -19.27 9.92 14.54
C ILE A 177 -20.31 11.03 14.75
N PRO A 178 -19.94 12.18 15.36
CA PRO A 178 -20.88 13.25 15.70
C PRO A 178 -21.04 14.28 14.56
N VAL A 179 -20.62 13.94 13.34
CA VAL A 179 -20.56 14.88 12.21
C VAL A 179 -21.19 14.30 10.95
N GLN A 180 -21.68 15.20 10.10
CA GLN A 180 -22.20 14.88 8.78
C GLN A 180 -21.57 15.79 7.74
N GLY A 181 -21.18 15.22 6.60
CA GLY A 181 -20.54 15.93 5.49
C GLY A 181 -19.31 15.20 4.97
N GLU A 182 -18.57 15.86 4.09
CA GLU A 182 -17.30 15.34 3.59
C GLU A 182 -16.16 15.75 4.53
N TYR A 183 -15.36 14.79 4.99
CA TYR A 183 -14.29 15.00 5.96
C TYR A 183 -13.01 14.30 5.52
N ASP A 184 -11.88 14.96 5.77
CA ASP A 184 -10.55 14.35 5.78
C ASP A 184 -10.34 13.67 7.14
N VAL A 185 -10.10 12.36 7.11
CA VAL A 185 -9.97 11.51 8.31
C VAL A 185 -8.51 11.16 8.56
N TYR A 186 -8.06 11.34 9.79
CA TYR A 186 -6.71 11.04 10.23
C TYR A 186 -6.70 10.19 11.50
N PHE A 187 -5.69 9.33 11.63
CA PHE A 187 -5.40 8.58 12.86
C PHE A 187 -4.17 9.17 13.55
N GLY A 188 -4.36 9.68 14.76
CA GLY A 188 -3.28 10.11 15.64
C GLY A 188 -2.71 8.91 16.38
N MET A 189 -1.53 8.45 16.02
CA MET A 189 -0.82 7.33 16.63
C MET A 189 0.19 7.83 17.67
N GLU A 190 0.08 7.36 18.91
CA GLU A 190 1.10 7.60 19.93
C GLU A 190 2.39 6.87 19.59
N THR A 191 2.28 5.58 19.27
CA THR A 191 3.37 4.66 18.92
C THR A 191 2.87 3.50 18.05
N GLY A 192 3.80 2.78 17.43
CA GLY A 192 3.55 1.51 16.75
C GLY A 192 3.23 1.63 15.26
N SER A 193 2.73 0.54 14.67
CA SER A 193 2.76 0.33 13.22
C SER A 193 1.47 0.69 12.46
N ALA A 194 0.42 1.10 13.19
CA ALA A 194 -0.91 1.40 12.66
C ALA A 194 -1.41 0.32 11.70
N ARG A 195 -1.75 -0.83 12.30
CA ARG A 195 -2.18 -2.05 11.62
C ARG A 195 -3.51 -2.49 12.22
N PHE A 196 -4.60 -2.30 11.49
CA PHE A 196 -5.95 -2.66 11.93
C PHE A 196 -6.94 -2.63 10.76
N LEU A 197 -8.16 -3.10 10.99
CA LEU A 197 -9.28 -2.95 10.09
C LEU A 197 -10.13 -1.75 10.50
N VAL A 198 -10.58 -0.98 9.51
CA VAL A 198 -11.48 0.16 9.70
C VAL A 198 -12.77 -0.09 8.91
N LYS A 199 -13.92 0.15 9.54
CA LYS A 199 -15.23 0.18 8.89
C LYS A 199 -15.94 1.48 9.23
N ILE A 200 -16.60 2.12 8.27
CA ILE A 200 -17.25 3.42 8.50
C ILE A 200 -18.69 3.37 8.00
N ASN A 201 -19.64 3.75 8.85
CA ASN A 201 -21.06 3.91 8.52
C ASN A 201 -21.69 2.70 7.79
N GLY A 202 -21.34 1.49 8.22
CA GLY A 202 -21.83 0.25 7.61
C GLY A 202 -21.21 -0.12 6.26
N GLY A 203 -20.28 0.68 5.73
CA GLY A 203 -19.54 0.39 4.50
C GLY A 203 -18.60 -0.81 4.62
N PRO A 204 -17.81 -1.12 3.57
CA PRO A 204 -16.88 -2.25 3.60
C PRO A 204 -15.75 -2.00 4.61
N ARG A 205 -15.18 -3.10 5.11
CA ARG A 205 -13.97 -3.07 5.93
C ARG A 205 -12.76 -2.85 5.02
N ALA A 206 -11.81 -2.05 5.48
CA ALA A 206 -10.54 -1.84 4.79
C ALA A 206 -9.38 -2.07 5.76
N ARG A 207 -8.30 -2.72 5.31
CA ARG A 207 -7.04 -2.70 6.07
C ARG A 207 -6.44 -1.31 6.04
N PHE A 208 -6.03 -0.88 7.22
CA PHE A 208 -5.16 0.26 7.42
C PHE A 208 -3.77 -0.28 7.76
N MET A 209 -2.83 -0.14 6.84
CA MET A 209 -1.45 -0.59 7.04
C MET A 209 -0.48 0.45 6.51
N THR A 210 0.30 1.05 7.40
CA THR A 210 1.42 1.91 6.98
C THR A 210 2.65 1.05 6.66
N ASN A 211 3.49 1.57 5.74
CA ASN A 211 4.58 0.81 5.13
C ASN A 211 5.45 0.11 6.20
N GLY A 212 5.55 -1.20 6.06
CA GLY A 212 6.40 -2.07 6.84
C GLY A 212 6.68 -3.31 6.02
N SER A 213 7.88 -3.86 6.13
CA SER A 213 8.07 -5.24 5.70
C SER A 213 7.10 -6.14 6.47
N ARG A 214 6.79 -7.32 5.92
CA ARG A 214 6.02 -8.37 6.62
C ARG A 214 6.61 -8.69 8.02
N TYR A 215 7.87 -8.32 8.26
CA TYR A 215 8.64 -8.64 9.47
C TYR A 215 8.94 -7.41 10.35
N LEU A 216 8.92 -6.19 9.83
CA LEU A 216 9.28 -4.95 10.53
C LEU A 216 8.52 -3.75 9.94
N SER A 217 7.77 -3.02 10.76
CA SER A 217 7.25 -1.70 10.37
C SER A 217 8.40 -0.74 10.08
N HIS A 218 8.40 -0.10 8.90
CA HIS A 218 9.41 0.90 8.55
C HIS A 218 9.31 2.16 9.44
N HIS A 219 8.26 2.25 10.26
CA HIS A 219 8.01 3.35 11.19
C HIS A 219 8.38 3.05 12.65
N ASN A 220 8.99 1.91 12.96
CA ASN A 220 9.38 1.54 14.33
C ASN A 220 10.27 2.62 14.96
N GLY A 221 9.66 3.55 15.70
CA GLY A 221 10.31 4.65 16.39
C GLY A 221 9.44 5.90 16.46
N LYS A 222 8.86 6.33 15.33
CA LYS A 222 8.17 7.63 15.29
C LYS A 222 6.98 7.66 16.24
N LYS A 223 6.99 8.64 17.13
CA LYS A 223 5.90 8.94 18.05
C LYS A 223 5.01 10.05 17.53
N GLY A 224 3.75 10.06 17.96
CA GLY A 224 2.82 11.14 17.68
C GLY A 224 2.57 11.39 16.19
N LEU A 225 2.50 10.31 15.42
CA LEU A 225 2.24 10.38 13.98
C LEU A 225 0.76 10.70 13.75
N GLU A 226 0.48 11.63 12.86
CA GLU A 226 -0.86 11.84 12.34
C GLU A 226 -0.93 11.33 10.91
N ILE A 227 -1.64 10.23 10.71
CA ILE A 227 -1.64 9.47 9.46
C ILE A 227 -2.97 9.75 8.75
N PHE A 228 -2.89 10.32 7.55
CA PHE A 228 -4.07 10.50 6.70
C PHE A 228 -4.63 9.14 6.33
N PHE A 229 -5.95 8.94 6.49
CA PHE A 229 -6.65 7.78 5.99
C PHE A 229 -7.27 8.08 4.63
N GLY A 230 -8.07 9.13 4.53
CA GLY A 230 -8.78 9.43 3.30
C GLY A 230 -9.80 10.52 3.49
N ARG A 231 -10.29 11.03 2.36
CA ARG A 231 -11.48 11.86 2.31
C ARG A 231 -12.71 10.99 2.19
N LEU A 232 -13.67 11.21 3.08
CA LEU A 232 -14.84 10.34 3.22
C LEU A 232 -16.11 11.16 3.39
N GLN A 233 -17.19 10.66 2.79
CA GLN A 233 -18.54 11.13 3.10
C GLN A 233 -18.98 10.48 4.42
N LEU A 234 -19.09 11.29 5.47
CA LEU A 234 -19.57 10.89 6.78
C LEU A 234 -21.05 11.25 6.93
N ASN A 235 -21.79 10.33 7.54
CA ASN A 235 -23.11 10.54 8.10
C ASN A 235 -23.01 10.25 9.60
N GLU A 236 -23.95 10.77 10.39
CA GLU A 236 -24.08 10.37 11.79
C GLU A 236 -24.20 8.84 11.86
N GLY A 237 -23.35 8.22 12.68
CA GLY A 237 -23.17 6.77 12.67
C GLY A 237 -21.95 6.37 13.51
N SER A 238 -21.22 5.35 13.05
CA SER A 238 -20.04 4.86 13.75
C SER A 238 -18.89 4.50 12.82
N LEU A 239 -17.69 4.64 13.38
CA LEU A 239 -16.45 4.07 12.88
C LEU A 239 -16.11 2.87 13.77
N GLU A 240 -15.86 1.72 13.17
CA GLU A 240 -15.45 0.50 13.87
C GLU A 240 -13.96 0.24 13.61
N LEU A 241 -13.20 0.03 14.69
CA LEU A 241 -11.83 -0.45 14.66
C LEU A 241 -11.79 -1.92 15.05
N SER A 242 -11.18 -2.76 14.23
CA SER A 242 -11.06 -4.20 14.47
C SER A 242 -9.62 -4.67 14.35
N LEU A 243 -9.29 -5.71 15.13
CA LEU A 243 -7.99 -6.38 15.03
C LEU A 243 -7.87 -7.16 13.72
N MET A 244 -6.69 -7.14 13.11
CA MET A 244 -6.28 -8.20 12.18
C MET A 244 -5.89 -9.48 12.93
N GLN A 245 -6.03 -10.65 12.29
CA GLN A 245 -5.76 -11.94 12.93
C GLN A 245 -4.30 -12.08 13.40
N GLU A 246 -3.35 -11.45 12.69
CA GLU A 246 -1.92 -11.48 13.01
C GLU A 246 -1.59 -10.87 14.39
N HIS A 247 -2.43 -9.99 14.94
CA HIS A 247 -2.24 -9.52 16.31
C HIS A 247 -2.48 -10.62 17.34
N VAL A 248 -3.42 -11.51 17.05
CA VAL A 248 -3.83 -12.60 17.93
C VAL A 248 -2.90 -13.80 17.76
N THR A 249 -2.63 -14.19 16.52
CA THR A 249 -1.89 -15.44 16.20
C THR A 249 -0.38 -15.27 16.18
N LYS A 250 0.11 -14.10 15.73
CA LYS A 250 1.55 -13.81 15.56
C LYS A 250 2.05 -12.77 16.57
N GLY A 251 1.15 -12.16 17.33
CA GLY A 251 1.50 -11.12 18.30
C GLY A 251 2.02 -9.83 17.65
N ALA A 252 1.60 -9.54 16.42
CA ALA A 252 1.93 -8.29 15.74
C ALA A 252 1.38 -7.08 16.53
N GLU A 253 2.12 -5.98 16.57
CA GLU A 253 1.67 -4.77 17.27
C GLU A 253 0.67 -3.96 16.44
N LEU A 254 -0.52 -3.70 17.01
CA LEU A 254 -1.49 -2.75 16.46
C LEU A 254 -0.97 -1.29 16.53
N GLY A 255 -0.21 -1.00 17.60
CA GLY A 255 0.16 0.36 18.02
C GLY A 255 -0.77 0.90 19.09
N ARG A 256 -0.65 2.20 19.36
CA ARG A 256 -1.53 2.93 20.28
C ARG A 256 -2.10 4.16 19.59
N ILE A 257 -3.43 4.29 19.61
CA ILE A 257 -4.16 5.37 18.96
C ILE A 257 -4.50 6.41 20.03
N SER A 258 -4.03 7.63 19.85
CA SER A 258 -4.31 8.76 20.74
C SER A 258 -5.63 9.43 20.40
N TYR A 259 -5.97 9.54 19.11
CA TYR A 259 -7.22 10.16 18.66
C TYR A 259 -7.54 9.78 17.22
N LEU A 260 -8.81 9.94 16.83
CA LEU A 260 -9.20 10.14 15.44
C LEU A 260 -9.47 11.62 15.22
N LYS A 261 -8.97 12.17 14.12
CA LYS A 261 -9.21 13.57 13.75
C LYS A 261 -10.05 13.64 12.47
N LEU A 262 -11.14 14.38 12.54
CA LEU A 262 -12.04 14.65 11.42
C LEU A 262 -11.94 16.13 11.05
N VAL A 263 -11.42 16.44 9.87
CA VAL A 263 -11.30 17.82 9.37
C VAL A 263 -12.32 18.03 8.25
N PRO A 264 -13.24 19.02 8.35
CA PRO A 264 -14.19 19.28 7.27
C PRO A 264 -13.47 19.57 5.96
N ALA A 265 -13.86 18.88 4.88
CA ALA A 265 -13.26 19.11 3.57
C ALA A 265 -13.59 20.54 3.08
N SER A 266 -12.62 21.19 2.45
CA SER A 266 -12.82 22.50 1.84
C SER A 266 -13.72 22.40 0.61
N SER A 267 -14.66 23.34 0.47
CA SER A 267 -15.56 23.41 -0.69
C SER A 267 -14.75 23.53 -1.98
N GLY A 268 -14.89 22.58 -2.91
CA GLY A 268 -14.24 22.63 -4.23
C GLY A 268 -13.44 21.40 -4.64
N GLY A 269 -13.43 20.32 -3.85
CA GLY A 269 -12.85 19.03 -4.26
C GLY A 269 -11.31 18.99 -4.29
N SER A 270 -10.63 20.01 -3.78
CA SER A 270 -9.17 20.04 -3.64
C SER A 270 -8.70 18.94 -2.68
N PRO A 271 -7.67 18.14 -3.00
CA PRO A 271 -7.13 17.11 -2.12
C PRO A 271 -6.77 17.63 -0.71
N ALA A 272 -6.81 16.74 0.28
CA ALA A 272 -6.46 17.08 1.65
C ALA A 272 -5.00 17.55 1.76
N PRO A 273 -4.71 18.63 2.51
CA PRO A 273 -3.32 18.97 2.82
C PRO A 273 -2.60 17.78 3.45
N GLY A 274 -1.44 17.43 2.90
CA GLY A 274 -0.65 16.28 3.35
C GLY A 274 -1.09 14.93 2.79
N SER A 275 -2.06 14.87 1.86
CA SER A 275 -2.30 13.66 1.07
C SER A 275 -1.30 13.51 -0.07
N SER A 276 -1.12 12.29 -0.55
CA SER A 276 -0.24 12.00 -1.70
C SER A 276 -0.77 12.59 -2.99
N SER A 277 -2.07 12.55 -3.22
CA SER A 277 -2.69 13.19 -4.38
C SER A 277 -2.53 14.71 -4.37
N ALA A 278 -2.49 15.35 -3.19
CA ALA A 278 -2.16 16.77 -3.06
C ALA A 278 -0.70 17.07 -3.43
N ALA A 279 0.23 16.26 -2.92
CA ALA A 279 1.67 16.48 -3.09
C ALA A 279 2.20 16.07 -4.48
N TYR A 280 1.69 14.97 -5.03
CA TYR A 280 2.24 14.30 -6.22
C TYR A 280 1.25 14.17 -7.38
N GLY A 281 -0.02 14.54 -7.16
CA GLY A 281 -1.09 14.43 -8.15
C GLY A 281 -1.54 12.99 -8.39
N LYS A 282 -2.79 12.82 -8.84
CA LYS A 282 -3.33 11.50 -9.16
C LYS A 282 -2.61 10.84 -10.34
N LEU A 283 -2.62 9.51 -10.35
CA LEU A 283 -2.16 8.66 -11.44
C LEU A 283 -3.35 8.44 -12.38
N ALA A 284 -3.25 8.97 -13.60
CA ALA A 284 -4.33 8.91 -14.58
C ALA A 284 -3.78 8.74 -16.00
N GLY A 285 -4.64 8.28 -16.91
CA GLY A 285 -4.37 8.26 -18.35
C GLY A 285 -3.74 6.96 -18.89
N GLN A 286 -3.67 5.91 -18.07
CA GLN A 286 -3.27 4.56 -18.49
C GLN A 286 -4.24 3.54 -17.91
N GLU A 287 -4.43 2.40 -18.59
CA GLU A 287 -5.19 1.30 -18.04
C GLU A 287 -4.49 0.72 -16.80
N LEU A 288 -5.27 0.39 -15.77
CA LEU A 288 -4.80 -0.19 -14.53
C LEU A 288 -5.28 -1.63 -14.43
N CYS A 289 -4.32 -2.56 -14.37
CA CYS A 289 -4.57 -3.97 -14.08
C CYS A 289 -3.89 -4.35 -12.76
N LEU A 290 -4.63 -4.94 -11.84
CA LEU A 290 -4.14 -5.28 -10.50
C LEU A 290 -4.01 -6.78 -10.32
N PHE A 291 -2.84 -7.25 -9.88
CA PHE A 291 -2.66 -8.63 -9.45
C PHE A 291 -3.27 -8.85 -8.07
N TYR A 292 -4.32 -9.68 -8.03
CA TYR A 292 -5.01 -10.05 -6.81
C TYR A 292 -4.60 -11.46 -6.38
N GLU A 293 -4.05 -11.60 -5.17
CA GLU A 293 -3.56 -12.88 -4.65
C GLU A 293 -4.28 -13.27 -3.34
N PRO A 294 -5.47 -13.90 -3.41
CA PRO A 294 -6.20 -14.35 -2.21
C PRO A 294 -5.36 -15.19 -1.25
N TYR A 295 -4.41 -15.98 -1.78
CA TYR A 295 -3.45 -16.75 -0.97
C TYR A 295 -2.74 -15.86 0.05
N SER A 296 -2.17 -14.73 -0.37
CA SER A 296 -1.41 -13.83 0.50
C SER A 296 -2.32 -13.20 1.57
N TYR A 297 -3.58 -12.90 1.23
CA TYR A 297 -4.54 -12.39 2.19
C TYR A 297 -4.97 -13.42 3.24
N SER A 298 -5.05 -14.70 2.88
CA SER A 298 -5.41 -15.75 3.85
C SER A 298 -4.47 -15.77 5.05
N LEU A 299 -3.19 -15.39 4.85
CA LEU A 299 -2.16 -15.30 5.89
C LEU A 299 -2.42 -14.19 6.94
N HIS A 300 -3.42 -13.32 6.68
CA HIS A 300 -3.92 -12.29 7.57
C HIS A 300 -5.26 -12.66 8.23
N GLY A 301 -5.76 -13.89 8.01
CA GLY A 301 -6.92 -14.46 8.71
C GLY A 301 -8.25 -14.38 8.01
N PHE A 302 -8.23 -14.25 6.70
CA PHE A 302 -9.42 -14.13 5.88
C PHE A 302 -9.61 -15.43 5.07
N HIS A 303 -10.55 -16.26 5.48
CA HIS A 303 -10.65 -17.67 5.05
C HIS A 303 -11.98 -18.04 4.40
N ASP A 304 -12.84 -17.05 4.15
CA ASP A 304 -14.19 -17.27 3.62
C ASP A 304 -14.55 -16.26 2.53
N ALA A 305 -15.68 -16.51 1.86
CA ALA A 305 -16.17 -15.66 0.79
C ALA A 305 -16.53 -14.24 1.27
N GLU A 306 -17.05 -14.10 2.49
CA GLU A 306 -17.46 -12.82 3.06
C GLU A 306 -16.23 -11.92 3.26
N THR A 307 -15.22 -12.38 4.01
CA THR A 307 -13.97 -11.64 4.23
C THR A 307 -13.20 -11.39 2.94
N MET A 308 -13.22 -12.34 1.99
CA MET A 308 -12.64 -12.16 0.66
C MET A 308 -13.30 -10.99 -0.09
N ASN A 309 -14.63 -10.98 -0.14
CA ASN A 309 -15.39 -10.02 -0.94
C ASN A 309 -15.53 -8.66 -0.28
N GLU A 310 -15.74 -8.61 1.04
CA GLU A 310 -16.02 -7.37 1.79
C GLU A 310 -14.76 -6.62 2.22
N ILE A 311 -13.60 -7.31 2.25
CA ILE A 311 -12.32 -6.73 2.67
C ILE A 311 -11.35 -6.74 1.49
N MET A 312 -10.90 -7.92 1.09
CA MET A 312 -9.79 -8.02 0.14
C MET A 312 -10.14 -7.38 -1.19
N LEU A 313 -11.27 -7.79 -1.79
CA LEU A 313 -11.63 -7.33 -3.12
C LEU A 313 -12.02 -5.84 -3.13
N GLN A 314 -12.64 -5.35 -2.05
CA GLN A 314 -12.98 -3.92 -1.92
C GLN A 314 -11.74 -3.03 -1.90
N GLU A 315 -10.62 -3.47 -1.30
CA GLU A 315 -9.35 -2.73 -1.37
C GLU A 315 -8.89 -2.54 -2.82
N PHE A 316 -9.07 -3.55 -3.68
CA PHE A 316 -8.74 -3.47 -5.10
C PHE A 316 -9.72 -2.60 -5.87
N ILE A 317 -11.04 -2.76 -5.63
CA ILE A 317 -12.08 -1.97 -6.27
C ILE A 317 -11.87 -0.48 -5.98
N ARG A 318 -11.44 -0.12 -4.76
CA ARG A 318 -11.20 1.29 -4.40
C ARG A 318 -10.15 1.96 -5.28
N LEU A 319 -9.15 1.22 -5.77
CA LEU A 319 -8.13 1.73 -6.70
C LEU A 319 -8.68 2.01 -8.11
N ARG A 320 -9.97 1.74 -8.36
CA ARG A 320 -10.68 1.93 -9.65
C ARG A 320 -9.96 1.31 -10.86
N PRO A 321 -9.59 0.02 -10.79
CA PRO A 321 -8.93 -0.64 -11.91
C PRO A 321 -9.88 -0.84 -13.08
N GLN A 322 -9.33 -0.98 -14.28
CA GLN A 322 -10.09 -1.50 -15.42
C GLN A 322 -10.14 -3.03 -15.37
N GLU A 323 -9.15 -3.66 -14.73
CA GLU A 323 -9.06 -5.10 -14.64
C GLU A 323 -8.41 -5.58 -13.33
N ILE A 324 -8.93 -6.69 -12.79
CA ILE A 324 -8.31 -7.46 -11.73
C ILE A 324 -7.85 -8.80 -12.31
N SER A 325 -6.59 -9.16 -12.07
CA SER A 325 -6.00 -10.44 -12.48
C SER A 325 -5.78 -11.31 -11.23
N ILE A 326 -6.63 -12.30 -11.03
CA ILE A 326 -6.66 -13.12 -9.81
C ILE A 326 -5.74 -14.33 -9.94
N GLN A 327 -4.84 -14.54 -8.98
CA GLN A 327 -4.03 -15.76 -8.90
C GLN A 327 -4.93 -16.97 -8.61
N THR A 328 -5.06 -17.88 -9.58
CA THR A 328 -5.94 -19.06 -9.44
C THR A 328 -5.17 -20.32 -9.09
N VAL A 329 -4.04 -20.55 -9.76
CA VAL A 329 -3.21 -21.75 -9.62
C VAL A 329 -1.82 -21.53 -10.22
N ARG A 330 -0.89 -22.40 -9.87
CA ARG A 330 0.41 -22.54 -10.54
C ARG A 330 0.49 -23.95 -11.12
N ILE A 331 0.99 -24.12 -12.34
CA ILE A 331 1.05 -25.43 -12.99
C ILE A 331 1.91 -26.38 -12.15
N GLY A 332 1.27 -27.44 -11.66
CA GLY A 332 1.87 -28.45 -10.77
C GLY A 332 1.60 -28.25 -9.29
N MET A 333 0.92 -27.18 -8.90
CA MET A 333 0.48 -26.91 -7.53
C MET A 333 -1.01 -27.22 -7.38
N LYS A 334 -1.42 -27.62 -6.18
CA LYS A 334 -2.84 -27.71 -5.81
C LYS A 334 -3.53 -26.35 -5.97
N SER A 335 -4.83 -26.39 -6.26
CA SER A 335 -5.65 -25.24 -6.57
C SER A 335 -6.27 -24.58 -5.33
N LEU A 336 -6.50 -23.26 -5.41
CA LEU A 336 -7.32 -22.49 -4.47
C LEU A 336 -8.80 -22.44 -4.89
N HIS A 337 -9.08 -22.51 -6.19
CA HIS A 337 -10.43 -22.62 -6.73
C HIS A 337 -10.90 -24.07 -6.72
N HIS A 338 -12.21 -24.33 -6.88
CA HIS A 338 -12.76 -25.69 -6.82
C HIS A 338 -12.69 -26.38 -8.17
N SER A 339 -11.46 -26.70 -8.58
CA SER A 339 -11.16 -27.48 -9.80
C SER A 339 -11.77 -28.88 -9.75
N ARG A 340 -12.25 -29.38 -10.89
CA ARG A 340 -12.60 -30.79 -11.12
C ARG A 340 -11.38 -31.62 -11.54
N PHE A 341 -10.36 -30.97 -12.08
CA PHE A 341 -9.15 -31.60 -12.61
C PHE A 341 -8.02 -31.69 -11.58
N LEU A 342 -7.85 -30.65 -10.75
CA LEU A 342 -6.75 -30.48 -9.81
C LEU A 342 -7.18 -30.78 -8.37
N GLU A 343 -6.25 -31.31 -7.57
CA GLU A 343 -6.41 -31.34 -6.12
C GLU A 343 -6.54 -29.93 -5.53
N ARG A 344 -7.26 -29.81 -4.41
CA ARG A 344 -7.40 -28.58 -3.63
C ARG A 344 -6.36 -28.51 -2.54
N LEU A 345 -5.94 -27.29 -2.18
CA LEU A 345 -5.16 -27.08 -0.97
C LEU A 345 -5.98 -27.49 0.26
N ASP A 346 -5.47 -28.46 1.00
CA ASP A 346 -6.18 -29.18 2.07
C ASP A 346 -5.31 -29.46 3.30
N LEU A 347 -4.03 -29.13 3.24
CA LEU A 347 -3.06 -29.40 4.29
C LEU A 347 -2.25 -28.14 4.66
N PRO A 348 -1.79 -28.04 5.92
CA PRO A 348 -0.82 -27.01 6.31
C PRO A 348 0.47 -27.13 5.49
N ALA A 349 1.05 -25.99 5.11
CA ALA A 349 2.27 -25.94 4.33
C ALA A 349 3.29 -24.98 4.97
N GLU A 350 4.57 -25.27 4.76
CA GLU A 350 5.66 -24.38 5.14
C GLU A 350 5.70 -23.19 4.15
N ALA A 351 5.67 -21.97 4.69
CA ALA A 351 5.84 -20.73 3.94
C ALA A 351 7.32 -20.36 3.78
N ASP A 352 7.60 -19.31 2.99
CA ASP A 352 8.98 -18.88 2.69
C ASP A 352 9.76 -18.43 3.94
N ASP A 353 9.07 -18.09 5.04
CA ASP A 353 9.65 -17.75 6.34
C ASP A 353 9.81 -18.95 7.29
N ARG A 354 9.60 -20.17 6.77
CA ARG A 354 9.62 -21.44 7.50
C ARG A 354 8.54 -21.60 8.55
N THR A 355 7.50 -20.78 8.51
CA THR A 355 6.31 -20.98 9.33
C THR A 355 5.39 -21.99 8.67
N VAL A 356 4.83 -22.93 9.45
CA VAL A 356 3.79 -23.83 8.96
C VAL A 356 2.43 -23.15 9.14
N ASN A 357 1.70 -22.98 8.04
CA ASN A 357 0.41 -22.30 8.03
C ASN A 357 -0.66 -23.12 7.30
N ASP A 358 -1.86 -23.21 7.89
CA ASP A 358 -3.05 -23.86 7.33
C ASP A 358 -4.09 -22.88 6.77
N ASP A 359 -3.86 -21.58 6.87
CA ASP A 359 -4.76 -20.52 6.39
C ASP A 359 -5.14 -20.67 4.90
N PRO A 360 -4.22 -21.00 3.96
CA PRO A 360 -4.62 -21.21 2.57
C PRO A 360 -5.52 -22.43 2.38
N ALA A 361 -5.34 -23.49 3.20
CA ALA A 361 -6.20 -24.67 3.17
C ALA A 361 -7.59 -24.36 3.71
N ARG A 362 -7.69 -23.51 4.76
CA ARG A 362 -8.98 -23.00 5.27
C ARG A 362 -9.71 -22.19 4.20
N LEU A 363 -9.00 -21.30 3.51
CA LEU A 363 -9.58 -20.52 2.40
C LEU A 363 -10.11 -21.43 1.29
N ALA A 364 -9.31 -22.39 0.81
CA ALA A 364 -9.72 -23.31 -0.25
C ALA A 364 -10.90 -24.21 0.17
N ALA A 365 -11.03 -24.55 1.45
CA ALA A 365 -12.16 -25.29 1.98
C ALA A 365 -13.45 -24.43 2.06
N GLY A 366 -13.33 -23.16 2.46
CA GLY A 366 -14.45 -22.26 2.69
C GLY A 366 -14.90 -21.43 1.49
N CYS A 367 -14.08 -21.31 0.45
CA CYS A 367 -14.32 -20.38 -0.66
C CYS A 367 -13.78 -20.93 -2.00
N ASP A 368 -14.61 -20.92 -3.05
CA ASP A 368 -14.10 -20.95 -4.43
C ASP A 368 -13.75 -19.52 -4.83
N ILE A 369 -12.47 -19.17 -4.68
CA ILE A 369 -11.99 -17.79 -4.86
C ILE A 369 -12.35 -17.21 -6.23
N LEU A 370 -12.41 -18.03 -7.29
CA LEU A 370 -12.66 -17.54 -8.64
C LEU A 370 -14.15 -17.31 -8.84
N LYS A 371 -14.98 -18.25 -8.38
CA LYS A 371 -16.45 -18.14 -8.46
C LYS A 371 -16.97 -16.96 -7.64
N GLU A 372 -16.46 -16.77 -6.43
CA GLU A 372 -16.90 -15.69 -5.56
C GLU A 372 -16.43 -14.33 -6.08
N THR A 373 -15.20 -14.24 -6.63
CA THR A 373 -14.72 -12.99 -7.25
C THR A 373 -15.54 -12.61 -8.49
N VAL A 374 -15.91 -13.59 -9.34
CA VAL A 374 -16.80 -13.34 -10.49
C VAL A 374 -18.12 -12.71 -10.02
N ARG A 375 -18.76 -13.28 -9.00
CA ARG A 375 -20.03 -12.76 -8.47
C ARG A 375 -19.86 -11.37 -7.89
N ALA A 376 -18.80 -11.13 -7.14
CA ALA A 376 -18.58 -9.85 -6.48
C ALA A 376 -18.24 -8.71 -7.46
N LEU A 377 -17.73 -9.03 -8.65
CA LEU A 377 -17.46 -8.05 -9.70
C LEU A 377 -18.61 -7.87 -10.70
N GLU A 378 -19.69 -8.64 -10.59
CA GLU A 378 -20.85 -8.53 -11.48
C GLU A 378 -21.45 -7.11 -11.43
N GLY A 379 -21.64 -6.50 -12.61
CA GLY A 379 -22.18 -5.14 -12.72
C GLY A 379 -21.22 -4.00 -12.35
N THR A 380 -20.00 -4.28 -11.89
CA THR A 380 -19.01 -3.24 -11.54
C THR A 380 -18.33 -2.61 -12.76
N GLY A 381 -18.35 -3.31 -13.90
CA GLY A 381 -17.61 -2.93 -15.12
C GLY A 381 -16.10 -3.24 -15.05
N ILE A 382 -15.62 -3.82 -13.95
CA ILE A 382 -14.24 -4.28 -13.79
C ILE A 382 -14.09 -5.66 -14.42
N ARG A 383 -13.11 -5.83 -15.30
CA ARG A 383 -12.82 -7.13 -15.91
C ARG A 383 -12.07 -8.05 -14.96
N LEU A 384 -12.31 -9.36 -15.06
CA LEU A 384 -11.61 -10.38 -14.29
C LEU A 384 -10.82 -11.33 -15.20
N THR A 385 -9.51 -11.40 -15.03
CA THR A 385 -8.68 -12.43 -15.69
C THR A 385 -8.16 -13.46 -14.70
N ALA A 386 -8.21 -14.74 -15.09
CA ALA A 386 -7.57 -15.80 -14.31
C ALA A 386 -6.05 -15.79 -14.58
N ASN A 387 -5.27 -15.54 -13.54
CA ASN A 387 -3.81 -15.56 -13.59
C ASN A 387 -3.28 -16.95 -13.21
N VAL A 388 -2.57 -17.57 -14.15
CA VAL A 388 -2.00 -18.90 -14.02
C VAL A 388 -0.48 -18.82 -14.01
N GLY A 389 0.14 -19.22 -12.90
CA GLY A 389 1.58 -19.37 -12.83
C GLY A 389 2.02 -20.52 -13.72
N MET A 390 2.76 -20.23 -14.79
CA MET A 390 3.07 -21.22 -15.83
C MET A 390 4.20 -22.19 -15.47
N ASN A 391 4.69 -22.17 -14.24
CA ASN A 391 5.62 -23.15 -13.70
C ASN A 391 5.67 -23.00 -12.17
N ARG A 392 6.57 -23.75 -11.51
CA ARG A 392 6.75 -23.87 -10.06
C ARG A 392 5.86 -24.96 -9.43
N PRO A 393 6.17 -26.24 -9.68
CA PRO A 393 5.33 -27.36 -9.25
C PRO A 393 5.44 -27.71 -7.75
N TYR A 394 6.34 -27.06 -7.00
CA TYR A 394 6.50 -27.26 -5.56
C TYR A 394 6.78 -28.71 -5.12
N LEU A 395 7.52 -29.48 -5.91
CA LEU A 395 7.86 -30.87 -5.59
C LEU A 395 8.51 -31.02 -4.19
N TRP A 396 9.26 -30.01 -3.73
CA TRP A 396 9.90 -29.99 -2.41
C TRP A 396 8.96 -29.61 -1.25
N ILE A 397 7.70 -29.24 -1.51
CA ILE A 397 6.67 -28.95 -0.51
C ILE A 397 5.45 -29.84 -0.81
N PRO A 398 5.45 -31.11 -0.36
CA PRO A 398 4.40 -32.08 -0.69
C PRO A 398 2.96 -31.62 -0.42
N PRO A 399 2.66 -30.84 0.65
CA PRO A 399 1.33 -30.27 0.85
C PRO A 399 0.84 -29.36 -0.29
N LEU A 400 1.75 -28.70 -1.02
CA LEU A 400 1.43 -27.80 -2.13
C LEU A 400 1.48 -28.49 -3.50
N ALA A 401 2.31 -29.52 -3.67
CA ALA A 401 2.46 -30.24 -4.93
C ALA A 401 1.16 -30.97 -5.31
N GLU A 402 0.76 -30.87 -6.58
CA GLU A 402 -0.40 -31.59 -7.13
C GLU A 402 -0.06 -33.06 -7.46
N ARG A 403 -1.07 -33.93 -7.57
CA ARG A 403 -0.90 -35.35 -7.93
C ARG A 403 -0.03 -35.57 -9.16
N PHE A 404 -0.27 -34.85 -10.26
CA PHE A 404 0.50 -34.95 -11.51
C PHE A 404 1.98 -34.68 -11.27
N THR A 405 2.32 -33.67 -10.45
CA THR A 405 3.69 -33.38 -10.04
C THR A 405 4.34 -34.57 -9.32
N ARG A 406 3.60 -35.19 -8.37
CA ARG A 406 4.10 -36.30 -7.56
C ARG A 406 4.25 -37.59 -8.36
N GLU A 407 3.36 -37.84 -9.33
CA GLU A 407 3.34 -39.05 -10.14
C GLU A 407 4.29 -38.97 -11.35
N HIS A 408 4.64 -37.76 -11.81
CA HIS A 408 5.45 -37.54 -13.00
C HIS A 408 6.75 -36.78 -12.72
N VAL A 409 7.48 -37.16 -11.67
CA VAL A 409 8.77 -36.52 -11.29
C VAL A 409 9.79 -36.51 -12.45
N GLY A 410 9.74 -37.49 -13.35
CA GLY A 410 10.61 -37.54 -14.55
C GLY A 410 10.37 -36.41 -15.57
N LEU A 411 9.29 -35.63 -15.42
CA LEU A 411 9.00 -34.44 -16.23
C LEU A 411 9.54 -33.15 -15.61
N ILE A 412 10.23 -33.22 -14.47
CA ILE A 412 10.75 -32.07 -13.72
C ILE A 412 12.27 -32.01 -13.89
N ARG A 413 12.78 -30.83 -14.27
CA ARG A 413 14.20 -30.53 -14.41
C ARG A 413 14.55 -29.30 -13.57
N ASP A 414 15.58 -29.40 -12.75
CA ASP A 414 16.03 -28.30 -11.86
C ASP A 414 14.92 -27.74 -10.95
N GLY A 415 13.99 -28.60 -10.53
CA GLY A 415 12.85 -28.28 -9.66
C GLY A 415 11.62 -27.71 -10.39
N ASP A 416 11.67 -27.50 -11.70
CA ASP A 416 10.56 -26.93 -12.50
C ASP A 416 10.17 -27.88 -13.64
N PHE A 417 8.92 -27.82 -14.13
CA PHE A 417 8.50 -28.68 -15.23
C PHE A 417 9.26 -28.39 -16.53
N ASP A 418 9.57 -29.44 -17.30
CA ASP A 418 10.17 -29.34 -18.62
C ASP A 418 9.09 -29.28 -19.72
N TYR A 419 8.82 -28.06 -20.20
CA TYR A 419 7.79 -27.79 -21.22
C TYR A 419 8.18 -28.28 -22.61
N THR A 420 9.40 -28.79 -22.82
CA THR A 420 9.73 -29.51 -24.06
C THR A 420 9.03 -30.87 -24.17
N ARG A 421 8.51 -31.38 -23.04
CA ARG A 421 7.73 -32.61 -22.97
C ARG A 421 6.26 -32.35 -23.33
N PRO A 422 5.69 -33.03 -24.34
CA PRO A 422 4.27 -32.86 -24.70
C PRO A 422 3.32 -33.09 -23.52
N GLU A 423 3.65 -34.03 -22.63
CA GLU A 423 2.83 -34.38 -21.47
C GLU A 423 2.65 -33.19 -20.51
N VAL A 424 3.69 -32.38 -20.33
CA VAL A 424 3.64 -31.15 -19.51
C VAL A 424 2.77 -30.11 -20.21
N GLN A 425 2.92 -29.94 -21.52
CA GLN A 425 2.12 -28.98 -22.28
C GLN A 425 0.64 -29.35 -22.25
N ASP A 426 0.30 -30.63 -22.39
CA ASP A 426 -1.07 -31.11 -22.42
C ASP A 426 -1.72 -31.02 -21.03
N TYR A 427 -0.96 -31.30 -19.97
CA TYR A 427 -1.39 -31.01 -18.61
C TYR A 427 -1.70 -29.53 -18.39
N ALA A 428 -0.79 -28.63 -18.80
CA ALA A 428 -1.01 -27.19 -18.69
C ALA A 428 -2.25 -26.73 -19.50
N LYS A 429 -2.40 -27.19 -20.74
CA LYS A 429 -3.57 -26.89 -21.59
C LYS A 429 -4.88 -27.38 -20.97
N ALA A 430 -4.88 -28.53 -20.30
CA ALA A 430 -6.05 -29.06 -19.61
C ALA A 430 -6.52 -28.13 -18.48
N VAL A 431 -5.57 -27.65 -17.66
CA VAL A 431 -5.84 -26.66 -16.60
C VAL A 431 -6.40 -25.37 -17.18
N LEU A 432 -5.76 -24.80 -18.22
CA LEU A 432 -6.23 -23.58 -18.87
C LEU A 432 -7.65 -23.76 -19.45
N GLY A 433 -7.90 -24.90 -20.08
CA GLY A 433 -9.19 -25.22 -20.67
C GLY A 433 -10.31 -25.33 -19.63
N GLU A 434 -10.04 -25.88 -18.44
CA GLU A 434 -11.01 -25.89 -17.34
C GLU A 434 -11.41 -24.47 -16.95
N LEU A 435 -10.44 -23.59 -16.71
CA LEU A 435 -10.70 -22.21 -16.30
C LEU A 435 -11.58 -21.46 -17.32
N VAL A 436 -11.27 -21.60 -18.62
CA VAL A 436 -12.04 -20.94 -19.70
C VAL A 436 -13.46 -21.52 -19.83
N ARG A 437 -13.62 -22.83 -19.67
CA ARG A 437 -14.93 -23.47 -19.85
C ARG A 437 -15.86 -23.27 -18.67
N GLU A 438 -15.36 -23.45 -17.46
CA GLU A 438 -16.19 -23.56 -16.25
C GLU A 438 -16.45 -22.21 -15.55
N TYR A 439 -15.63 -21.19 -15.77
CA TYR A 439 -15.74 -19.89 -15.09
C TYR A 439 -16.10 -18.75 -16.06
N ALA A 440 -16.87 -17.77 -15.57
CA ALA A 440 -17.24 -16.56 -16.31
C ALA A 440 -16.17 -15.47 -16.15
N ILE A 441 -14.98 -15.73 -16.69
CA ILE A 441 -13.84 -14.81 -16.71
C ILE A 441 -13.76 -14.05 -18.03
N ASP A 442 -13.08 -12.91 -18.05
CA ASP A 442 -12.88 -12.05 -19.23
C ASP A 442 -11.56 -12.34 -19.98
N GLY A 443 -10.84 -13.39 -19.57
CA GLY A 443 -9.58 -13.78 -20.19
C GLY A 443 -8.63 -14.52 -19.27
N LEU A 444 -7.43 -14.77 -19.78
CA LEU A 444 -6.33 -15.42 -19.06
C LEU A 444 -5.12 -14.50 -18.99
N LEU A 445 -4.36 -14.62 -17.90
CA LEU A 445 -2.99 -14.13 -17.82
C LEU A 445 -2.06 -15.33 -17.55
N LEU A 446 -1.16 -15.60 -18.49
CA LEU A 446 -0.13 -16.63 -18.34
C LEU A 446 1.11 -16.02 -17.68
N ASP A 447 1.34 -16.31 -16.41
CA ASP A 447 2.44 -15.76 -15.62
C ASP A 447 3.68 -16.66 -15.67
N TYR A 448 4.55 -16.40 -16.64
CA TYR A 448 5.83 -17.09 -16.80
C TYR A 448 6.91 -16.60 -15.82
N MET A 449 6.65 -15.54 -15.05
CA MET A 449 7.56 -15.09 -14.01
C MET A 449 7.59 -15.99 -12.78
N ARG A 450 6.70 -16.98 -12.69
CA ARG A 450 6.69 -17.98 -11.59
C ARG A 450 7.81 -19.01 -11.69
N SER A 451 8.40 -19.18 -12.87
CA SER A 451 9.77 -19.64 -13.13
C SER A 451 9.93 -19.70 -14.65
N PRO A 452 10.89 -18.99 -15.25
CA PRO A 452 11.03 -18.97 -16.69
C PRO A 452 11.77 -20.19 -17.26
N LYS A 453 12.16 -21.15 -16.41
CA LYS A 453 13.02 -22.28 -16.76
C LYS A 453 12.32 -23.32 -17.62
N ASN A 454 13.15 -24.07 -18.35
CA ASN A 454 12.79 -25.27 -19.12
C ASN A 454 11.65 -25.06 -20.13
N GLN A 455 11.65 -23.89 -20.76
CA GLN A 455 10.73 -23.51 -21.82
C GLN A 455 11.53 -23.07 -23.05
N THR A 456 11.02 -23.42 -24.23
CA THR A 456 11.54 -23.02 -25.54
C THR A 456 10.53 -22.16 -26.27
N THR A 457 10.97 -21.43 -27.30
CA THR A 457 10.12 -20.63 -28.19
C THR A 457 8.93 -21.46 -28.70
N ASP A 458 9.18 -22.68 -29.19
CA ASP A 458 8.13 -23.58 -29.68
C ASP A 458 7.13 -23.97 -28.60
N SER A 459 7.60 -24.32 -27.39
CA SER A 459 6.71 -24.70 -26.29
C SER A 459 5.84 -23.53 -25.84
N LEU A 460 6.38 -22.31 -25.80
CA LEU A 460 5.66 -21.09 -25.45
C LEU A 460 4.56 -20.83 -26.48
N VAL A 461 4.93 -20.76 -27.76
CA VAL A 461 3.99 -20.46 -28.85
C VAL A 461 2.89 -21.53 -28.97
N SER A 462 3.23 -22.81 -28.77
CA SER A 462 2.26 -23.92 -28.69
C SER A 462 1.18 -23.65 -27.64
N ILE A 463 1.57 -23.26 -26.44
CA ILE A 463 0.64 -22.94 -25.35
C ILE A 463 -0.18 -21.68 -25.65
N LEU A 464 0.43 -20.63 -26.20
CA LEU A 464 -0.26 -19.38 -26.55
C LEU A 464 -1.37 -19.61 -27.59
N ARG A 465 -1.07 -20.37 -28.65
CA ARG A 465 -2.06 -20.73 -29.67
C ARG A 465 -3.22 -21.50 -29.07
N ALA A 466 -2.93 -22.50 -28.24
CA ALA A 466 -3.96 -23.31 -27.59
C ALA A 466 -4.86 -22.46 -26.68
N ALA A 467 -4.26 -21.61 -25.84
CA ALA A 467 -4.99 -20.73 -24.95
C ALA A 467 -5.86 -19.74 -25.73
N LYS A 468 -5.33 -19.07 -26.76
CA LYS A 468 -6.13 -18.14 -27.57
C LYS A 468 -7.26 -18.84 -28.33
N ALA A 469 -7.04 -20.06 -28.82
CA ALA A 469 -8.09 -20.84 -29.47
C ALA A 469 -9.25 -21.16 -28.51
N MET A 470 -8.94 -21.59 -27.28
CA MET A 470 -9.95 -21.83 -26.23
C MET A 470 -10.74 -20.56 -25.90
N LEU A 471 -10.05 -19.41 -25.79
CA LEU A 471 -10.71 -18.13 -25.55
C LEU A 471 -11.64 -17.76 -26.71
N LYS A 472 -11.17 -17.84 -27.97
CA LYS A 472 -12.01 -17.55 -29.15
C LYS A 472 -13.24 -18.44 -29.25
N GLU A 473 -13.12 -19.72 -28.89
CA GLU A 473 -14.25 -20.64 -28.83
C GLU A 473 -15.29 -20.16 -27.78
N LYS A 474 -14.82 -19.76 -26.60
CA LYS A 474 -15.69 -19.21 -25.55
C LYS A 474 -16.28 -17.85 -25.93
N GLU A 475 -15.53 -16.98 -26.61
CA GLU A 475 -16.03 -15.72 -27.18
C GLU A 475 -17.17 -15.99 -28.17
N ALA A 476 -17.03 -16.99 -29.05
CA ALA A 476 -18.06 -17.35 -30.01
C ALA A 476 -19.35 -17.87 -29.35
N ILE A 477 -19.25 -18.52 -28.19
CA ILE A 477 -20.39 -19.02 -27.41
C ILE A 477 -21.06 -17.90 -26.60
N THR A 478 -20.26 -17.03 -25.96
CA THR A 478 -20.76 -16.04 -24.99
C THR A 478 -21.04 -14.67 -25.60
N GLY A 479 -20.43 -14.35 -26.74
CA GLY A 479 -20.45 -13.01 -27.34
C GLY A 479 -19.55 -11.99 -26.63
N SER A 480 -18.92 -12.36 -25.51
CA SER A 480 -18.04 -11.48 -24.74
C SER A 480 -16.61 -11.58 -25.25
N ARG A 481 -15.91 -10.44 -25.37
CA ARG A 481 -14.49 -10.40 -25.73
C ARG A 481 -13.63 -10.93 -24.59
N MET A 482 -12.66 -11.77 -24.91
CA MET A 482 -11.71 -12.36 -23.98
C MET A 482 -10.26 -12.13 -24.43
N ASP A 483 -9.45 -11.57 -23.53
CA ASP A 483 -8.04 -11.26 -23.83
C ASP A 483 -7.10 -12.35 -23.29
N LEU A 484 -6.08 -12.71 -24.05
CA LEU A 484 -4.91 -13.47 -23.60
C LEU A 484 -3.77 -12.50 -23.26
N LYS A 485 -3.39 -12.47 -21.99
CA LYS A 485 -2.27 -11.69 -21.48
C LYS A 485 -1.11 -12.60 -21.10
N VAL A 486 0.10 -12.08 -21.18
CA VAL A 486 1.32 -12.83 -20.81
C VAL A 486 2.24 -11.96 -19.98
N ARG A 487 2.68 -12.48 -18.83
CA ARG A 487 3.68 -11.83 -17.99
C ARG A 487 4.99 -12.60 -18.13
N ILE A 488 6.04 -11.91 -18.57
CA ILE A 488 7.28 -12.54 -19.06
C ILE A 488 8.52 -11.79 -18.58
N PRO A 489 9.70 -12.45 -18.53
CA PRO A 489 10.93 -11.76 -18.15
C PRO A 489 11.27 -10.67 -19.16
N ALA A 490 11.49 -9.46 -18.66
CA ALA A 490 11.56 -8.27 -19.50
C ALA A 490 12.66 -8.29 -20.57
N VAL A 491 13.76 -9.03 -20.38
CA VAL A 491 14.92 -9.03 -21.30
C VAL A 491 15.43 -10.43 -21.64
N HIS A 492 14.53 -11.43 -21.69
CA HIS A 492 14.92 -12.82 -21.99
C HIS A 492 14.72 -13.19 -23.47
N PRO A 493 15.77 -13.58 -24.22
CA PRO A 493 15.70 -13.79 -25.67
C PRO A 493 14.61 -14.79 -26.12
N VAL A 494 14.54 -15.96 -25.49
CA VAL A 494 13.52 -16.99 -25.81
C VAL A 494 12.09 -16.46 -25.70
N TYR A 495 11.81 -15.61 -24.71
CA TYR A 495 10.48 -15.03 -24.53
C TYR A 495 10.23 -13.93 -25.56
N PHE A 496 11.24 -13.13 -25.89
CA PHE A 496 11.13 -12.12 -26.94
C PHE A 496 10.78 -12.78 -28.28
N GLU A 497 11.54 -13.81 -28.71
CA GLU A 497 11.27 -14.55 -29.95
C GLU A 497 9.86 -15.16 -29.97
N ALA A 498 9.41 -15.73 -28.84
CA ALA A 498 8.06 -16.27 -28.72
C ALA A 498 6.99 -15.19 -28.84
N MET A 499 7.24 -13.99 -28.30
CA MET A 499 6.34 -12.85 -28.44
C MET A 499 6.35 -12.29 -29.86
N GLU A 500 7.48 -12.25 -30.55
CA GLU A 500 7.53 -11.84 -31.96
C GLU A 500 6.60 -12.70 -32.80
N GLN A 501 6.68 -14.02 -32.64
CA GLN A 501 5.78 -14.95 -33.30
C GLN A 501 4.32 -14.78 -32.82
N GLY A 502 4.10 -14.67 -31.51
CA GLY A 502 2.76 -14.54 -30.93
C GLY A 502 2.03 -13.26 -31.36
N VAL A 503 2.75 -12.15 -31.50
CA VAL A 503 2.23 -10.87 -31.99
C VAL A 503 1.92 -10.95 -33.48
N ALA A 504 2.82 -11.52 -34.29
CA ALA A 504 2.60 -11.69 -35.73
C ALA A 504 1.37 -12.55 -36.05
N GLU A 505 1.10 -13.56 -35.21
CA GLU A 505 -0.05 -14.47 -35.34
C GLU A 505 -1.33 -13.92 -34.68
N GLY A 506 -1.26 -12.80 -33.96
CA GLY A 506 -2.39 -12.22 -33.23
C GLY A 506 -2.93 -13.13 -32.13
N VAL A 507 -2.06 -13.91 -31.49
CA VAL A 507 -2.45 -14.82 -30.39
C VAL A 507 -2.26 -14.20 -29.00
N VAL A 508 -1.55 -13.07 -28.88
CA VAL A 508 -1.36 -12.35 -27.62
C VAL A 508 -2.00 -10.95 -27.71
N ASP A 509 -2.86 -10.62 -26.76
CA ASP A 509 -3.53 -9.31 -26.71
C ASP A 509 -2.78 -8.30 -25.81
N VAL A 510 -2.10 -8.77 -24.76
CA VAL A 510 -1.29 -7.92 -23.86
C VAL A 510 0.00 -8.61 -23.42
N ILE A 511 1.13 -7.90 -23.51
CA ILE A 511 2.42 -8.31 -22.97
C ILE A 511 2.74 -7.48 -21.73
N VAL A 512 3.20 -8.14 -20.66
CA VAL A 512 3.60 -7.52 -19.39
C VAL A 512 5.06 -7.87 -19.07
N PRO A 513 6.04 -7.13 -19.61
CA PRO A 513 7.46 -7.32 -19.31
C PRO A 513 7.72 -7.05 -17.82
N SER A 514 8.34 -7.99 -17.12
CA SER A 514 8.47 -7.97 -15.67
C SER A 514 9.85 -8.38 -15.17
N ASN A 515 10.18 -7.94 -13.96
CA ASN A 515 11.28 -8.49 -13.15
C ASN A 515 10.76 -9.66 -12.30
N PHE A 516 11.67 -10.56 -11.92
CA PHE A 516 11.32 -11.75 -11.12
C PHE A 516 10.80 -11.37 -9.73
N MET A 517 11.45 -10.38 -9.12
CA MET A 517 11.12 -9.88 -7.79
C MET A 517 11.57 -8.41 -7.76
N THR A 518 10.68 -7.54 -7.28
CA THR A 518 10.89 -6.10 -7.10
C THR A 518 10.91 -5.25 -8.37
N SER A 519 10.62 -3.96 -8.19
CA SER A 519 10.46 -3.00 -9.29
C SER A 519 11.76 -2.40 -9.78
N ASP A 520 12.79 -2.23 -8.95
CA ASP A 520 13.98 -1.45 -9.32
C ASP A 520 15.16 -2.36 -9.75
N PRO A 521 15.76 -2.17 -10.95
CA PRO A 521 15.38 -1.19 -11.99
C PRO A 521 14.07 -1.55 -12.68
N LEU A 522 13.30 -0.54 -13.09
CA LEU A 522 12.01 -0.76 -13.77
C LEU A 522 12.16 -1.71 -14.98
N PRO A 523 11.24 -2.69 -15.13
CA PRO A 523 11.22 -3.57 -16.29
C PRO A 523 11.23 -2.78 -17.60
N ARG A 524 12.18 -3.13 -18.49
CA ARG A 524 12.31 -2.52 -19.81
C ARG A 524 11.16 -2.95 -20.72
N THR A 525 10.54 -2.01 -21.40
CA THR A 525 9.35 -2.24 -22.24
C THR A 525 9.54 -1.79 -23.69
N GLU A 526 10.55 -0.98 -23.98
CA GLU A 526 10.69 -0.23 -25.23
C GLU A 526 10.75 -1.14 -26.46
N HIS A 527 11.40 -2.29 -26.33
CA HIS A 527 11.52 -3.28 -27.40
C HIS A 527 10.20 -4.01 -27.67
N TYR A 528 9.38 -4.26 -26.65
CA TYR A 528 8.01 -4.77 -26.85
C TYR A 528 7.07 -3.71 -27.40
N VAL A 529 7.21 -2.45 -26.97
CA VAL A 529 6.45 -1.32 -27.54
C VAL A 529 6.79 -1.15 -29.03
N HIS A 530 8.06 -1.32 -29.39
CA HIS A 530 8.49 -1.32 -30.79
C HIS A 530 7.90 -2.49 -31.57
N LEU A 531 7.98 -3.71 -31.02
CA LEU A 531 7.44 -4.93 -31.62
C LEU A 531 5.93 -4.83 -31.87
N CYS A 532 5.17 -4.29 -30.92
CA CYS A 532 3.71 -4.17 -31.00
C CYS A 532 3.25 -2.94 -31.80
N ARG A 533 4.18 -2.17 -32.38
CA ARG A 533 3.82 -0.98 -33.15
C ARG A 533 2.98 -1.39 -34.36
N SER A 534 1.83 -0.74 -34.52
CA SER A 534 0.87 -1.02 -35.59
C SER A 534 0.21 -2.40 -35.53
N THR A 535 0.27 -3.08 -34.38
CA THR A 535 -0.50 -4.30 -34.13
C THR A 535 -1.66 -4.01 -33.16
N GLY A 536 -2.53 -4.99 -32.92
CA GLY A 536 -3.57 -4.91 -31.89
C GLY A 536 -3.06 -5.26 -30.48
N THR A 537 -1.82 -5.72 -30.34
CA THR A 537 -1.24 -6.14 -29.06
C THR A 537 -0.81 -4.93 -28.25
N ARG A 538 -1.14 -4.92 -26.97
CA ARG A 538 -0.79 -3.85 -26.02
C ARG A 538 0.38 -4.27 -25.14
N VAL A 539 1.10 -3.29 -24.62
CA VAL A 539 2.19 -3.49 -23.65
C VAL A 539 1.83 -2.78 -22.37
N PHE A 540 1.86 -3.50 -21.25
CA PHE A 540 1.69 -2.91 -19.93
C PHE A 540 3.03 -2.87 -19.20
N GLY A 541 3.37 -1.72 -18.61
CA GLY A 541 4.51 -1.63 -17.70
C GLY A 541 4.20 -2.36 -16.39
N CYS A 542 5.17 -3.09 -15.83
CA CYS A 542 4.97 -3.80 -14.57
C CYS A 542 5.60 -3.01 -13.41
N ILE A 543 4.82 -2.77 -12.36
CA ILE A 543 5.33 -2.28 -11.07
C ILE A 543 5.01 -3.35 -10.03
N ASP A 544 6.04 -3.91 -9.41
CA ASP A 544 5.95 -4.85 -8.30
C ASP A 544 5.73 -4.06 -6.99
N GLY A 545 4.86 -4.54 -6.09
CA GLY A 545 4.58 -3.86 -4.82
C GLY A 545 5.82 -3.69 -3.93
N TRP A 546 6.86 -4.52 -4.13
CA TRP A 546 8.19 -4.26 -3.57
C TRP A 546 9.03 -3.41 -4.52
N LYS A 547 9.60 -2.34 -3.99
CA LYS A 547 10.57 -1.52 -4.72
C LYS A 547 11.90 -2.26 -4.88
N TRP A 548 12.45 -2.74 -3.77
CA TRP A 548 13.79 -3.31 -3.71
C TRP A 548 13.91 -4.41 -2.66
N LEU A 549 14.76 -5.41 -2.92
CA LEU A 549 15.20 -6.39 -1.96
C LEU A 549 16.55 -5.95 -1.40
N ALA A 550 16.56 -5.48 -0.16
CA ALA A 550 17.78 -5.03 0.52
C ALA A 550 18.64 -6.19 1.02
N GLY A 551 18.05 -7.36 1.28
CA GLY A 551 18.79 -8.56 1.67
C GLY A 551 17.87 -9.73 2.02
N ILE A 552 18.47 -10.92 2.17
CA ILE A 552 17.78 -12.11 2.66
C ILE A 552 18.61 -12.64 3.83
N ASP A 553 17.97 -12.77 5.00
CA ASP A 553 18.54 -13.47 6.14
C ASP A 553 17.79 -14.81 6.34
N PRO A 554 18.49 -15.95 6.48
CA PRO A 554 17.84 -17.25 6.65
C PRO A 554 16.94 -17.37 7.89
N LYS A 555 17.09 -16.50 8.89
CA LYS A 555 16.29 -16.46 10.13
C LYS A 555 15.26 -15.33 10.13
N ALA A 556 15.57 -14.20 9.52
CA ALA A 556 14.70 -13.02 9.52
C ALA A 556 13.91 -12.83 8.21
N GLY A 557 14.15 -13.66 7.20
CA GLY A 557 13.49 -13.59 5.89
C GLY A 557 14.06 -12.51 4.98
N ALA A 558 13.29 -12.14 3.96
CA ALA A 558 13.64 -11.10 3.01
C ALA A 558 13.38 -9.70 3.59
N LEU A 559 14.40 -8.84 3.62
CA LEU A 559 14.26 -7.42 3.88
C LEU A 559 13.87 -6.71 2.58
N THR A 560 12.60 -6.38 2.45
CA THR A 560 12.05 -5.68 1.29
C THR A 560 11.71 -4.23 1.63
N MET A 561 11.88 -3.36 0.65
CA MET A 561 11.51 -1.95 0.71
C MET A 561 10.22 -1.75 -0.09
N ALA A 562 9.22 -1.11 0.50
CA ALA A 562 8.01 -0.70 -0.19
C ALA A 562 8.25 0.55 -1.04
N HIS A 563 7.34 0.82 -1.97
CA HIS A 563 7.34 2.08 -2.73
C HIS A 563 6.91 3.26 -1.86
N THR A 564 7.46 4.41 -2.20
CA THR A 564 6.97 5.70 -1.72
C THR A 564 6.01 6.32 -2.74
N PRO A 565 5.16 7.30 -2.35
CA PRO A 565 4.26 7.95 -3.29
C PRO A 565 5.00 8.59 -4.48
N ARG A 566 6.15 9.22 -4.21
CA ARG A 566 6.99 9.87 -5.22
C ARG A 566 7.55 8.86 -6.22
N GLU A 567 7.98 7.71 -5.74
CA GLU A 567 8.57 6.65 -6.57
C GLU A 567 7.53 6.00 -7.47
N LEU A 568 6.34 5.71 -6.92
CA LEU A 568 5.24 5.16 -7.70
C LEU A 568 4.84 6.13 -8.82
N LYS A 569 4.77 7.43 -8.51
CA LYS A 569 4.52 8.48 -9.52
C LYS A 569 5.60 8.49 -10.61
N ALA A 570 6.87 8.47 -10.23
CA ALA A 570 7.98 8.46 -11.18
C ALA A 570 7.97 7.22 -12.09
N ALA A 571 7.60 6.05 -11.56
CA ALA A 571 7.46 4.83 -12.33
C ALA A 571 6.33 4.93 -13.37
N TYR A 572 5.15 5.41 -12.96
CA TYR A 572 4.03 5.69 -13.88
C TYR A 572 4.42 6.67 -14.98
N GLU A 573 5.08 7.78 -14.63
CA GLU A 573 5.50 8.77 -15.62
C GLU A 573 6.52 8.24 -16.61
N THR A 574 7.42 7.36 -16.15
CA THR A 574 8.40 6.68 -17.01
C THR A 574 7.68 5.82 -18.05
N TYR A 575 6.73 4.98 -17.60
CA TYR A 575 5.92 4.15 -18.48
C TYR A 575 5.06 4.96 -19.44
N ARG A 576 4.46 6.06 -18.97
CA ARG A 576 3.72 6.99 -19.83
C ARG A 576 4.60 7.59 -20.93
N LYS A 577 5.84 7.98 -20.63
CA LYS A 577 6.82 8.49 -21.61
C LYS A 577 7.26 7.41 -22.62
N GLN A 578 7.24 6.14 -22.22
CA GLN A 578 7.52 5.00 -23.09
C GLN A 578 6.31 4.58 -23.97
N HIS A 579 5.17 5.27 -23.85
CA HIS A 579 3.94 4.97 -24.59
C HIS A 579 3.36 3.57 -24.35
N VAL A 580 3.58 2.99 -23.16
CA VAL A 580 2.87 1.75 -22.77
C VAL A 580 1.39 2.07 -22.50
N GLN A 581 0.49 1.16 -22.88
CA GLN A 581 -0.96 1.39 -22.87
C GLN A 581 -1.59 1.22 -21.49
N GLY A 582 -0.90 0.51 -20.59
CA GLY A 582 -1.38 0.27 -19.23
C GLY A 582 -0.25 0.00 -18.25
N VAL A 583 -0.61 -0.12 -16.98
CA VAL A 583 0.27 -0.54 -15.90
C VAL A 583 -0.35 -1.75 -15.21
N TYR A 584 0.48 -2.77 -15.03
CA TYR A 584 0.19 -3.95 -14.24
C TYR A 584 0.85 -3.81 -12.86
N LEU A 585 0.03 -3.67 -11.82
CA LEU A 585 0.53 -3.66 -10.43
C LEU A 585 0.57 -5.09 -9.91
N TYR A 586 1.77 -5.65 -9.85
CA TYR A 586 2.00 -6.95 -9.25
C TYR A 586 2.12 -6.81 -7.72
N GLN A 587 1.53 -7.72 -6.93
CA GLN A 587 1.41 -7.59 -5.46
C GLN A 587 0.76 -6.25 -5.03
N ALA A 588 -0.37 -5.93 -5.67
CA ALA A 588 -1.09 -4.69 -5.42
C ALA A 588 -1.69 -4.58 -4.00
N ASP A 589 -1.71 -5.68 -3.24
CA ASP A 589 -2.09 -5.72 -1.82
C ASP A 589 -1.17 -4.89 -0.92
N LEU A 590 0.08 -4.67 -1.35
CA LEU A 590 1.04 -3.79 -0.67
C LEU A 590 0.74 -2.30 -0.91
N ILE A 591 -0.03 -1.99 -1.95
CA ILE A 591 -0.43 -0.62 -2.33
C ILE A 591 -1.84 -0.33 -1.78
N GLY A 592 -2.77 -1.27 -1.91
CA GLY A 592 -4.18 -1.09 -1.59
C GLY A 592 -4.49 -0.78 -0.12
N ALA A 593 -3.67 -1.28 0.82
CA ALA A 593 -3.83 -1.06 2.25
C ALA A 593 -3.14 0.21 2.79
N ASN A 594 -2.24 0.84 2.01
CA ASN A 594 -1.49 2.01 2.44
C ASN A 594 -2.17 3.32 1.99
N PRO A 595 -2.65 4.17 2.91
CA PRO A 595 -3.39 5.40 2.57
C PRO A 595 -2.65 6.42 1.75
N TYR A 596 -1.33 6.47 1.86
CA TYR A 596 -0.54 7.36 1.01
C TYR A 596 -0.29 6.77 -0.38
N LEU A 597 -0.43 5.46 -0.59
CA LEU A 597 -0.22 4.86 -1.90
C LEU A 597 -1.53 4.75 -2.67
N TYR A 598 -2.61 4.30 -2.04
CA TYR A 598 -3.88 4.16 -2.76
C TYR A 598 -4.50 5.51 -3.13
N ASP A 599 -4.27 6.57 -2.35
CA ASP A 599 -4.82 7.91 -2.62
C ASP A 599 -4.34 8.49 -3.95
N LEU A 600 -3.21 7.98 -4.48
CA LEU A 600 -2.74 8.32 -5.82
C LEU A 600 -3.68 7.84 -6.94
N PHE A 601 -4.55 6.86 -6.67
CA PHE A 601 -5.45 6.24 -7.66
C PHE A 601 -6.92 6.70 -7.52
N THR A 602 -7.31 7.22 -6.36
CA THR A 602 -8.72 7.52 -6.01
C THR A 602 -9.14 8.93 -6.33
#